data_AF-A0A972UWW5-F1
#
_entry.id   AF-A0A972UWW5-F1
#
_cell.length_a   1.000
_cell.length_b   1.000
_cell.length_c   1.000
_cell.angle_alpha   90.00
_cell.angle_beta   90.00
_cell.angle_gamma   90.00
#
_symmetry.space_group_name_H-M   'P 1'
#
loop_
_entity.id
_entity.type
_entity.pdbx_description
1 polymer ?
#
loop_
_entity_poly.entity_id
_entity_poly.type
_entity_poly.pdbx_seq_one_letter_code
_entity_poly.pdbx_strand_id
1 'polypeptide(L)' 'MKTNISDGNPFSFNRYGYSYEVLRQNYPINTHLDFGAGTGEIINSFRVCGVISQGVGVDISDKVLQGKYKSIT' A
#
# COMPACT_ATOMS: atom_id res chain seq x y z
N MET A 1 14.61 7.34 -10.78
CA MET A 1 15.36 6.45 -9.87
C MET A 1 15.06 5.01 -10.29
N LYS A 2 16.06 4.14 -10.44
CA LYS A 2 15.83 2.70 -10.73
C LYS A 2 15.83 1.95 -9.40
N THR A 3 14.73 1.30 -9.05
CA THR A 3 14.66 0.42 -7.87
C THR A 3 14.71 -1.01 -8.35
N ASN A 4 15.66 -1.78 -7.83
CA ASN A 4 15.72 -3.21 -8.10
C ASN A 4 14.56 -3.90 -7.37
N ILE A 5 13.75 -4.66 -8.10
CA ILE A 5 12.68 -5.49 -7.52
C ILE A 5 13.33 -6.78 -7.00
N SER A 6 13.15 -7.10 -5.72
CA SER A 6 13.71 -8.31 -5.12
C SER A 6 12.85 -9.54 -5.44
N ASP A 7 13.47 -10.74 -5.44
CA ASP A 7 12.76 -12.00 -5.64
C ASP A 7 11.67 -12.26 -4.58
N GLY A 8 11.81 -11.63 -3.40
CA GLY A 8 10.83 -11.68 -2.31
C GLY A 8 9.70 -10.64 -2.41
N ASN A 9 9.56 -9.95 -3.55
CA ASN A 9 8.53 -8.95 -3.76
C ASN A 9 7.20 -9.60 -4.15
N PRO A 10 6.15 -9.50 -3.33
CA PRO A 10 4.87 -10.17 -3.61
C PRO A 10 4.06 -9.47 -4.70
N PHE A 11 4.49 -8.30 -5.18
CA PHE A 11 3.81 -7.50 -6.20
C PHE A 11 4.48 -7.56 -7.59
N SER A 12 5.56 -8.35 -7.74
CA SER A 12 6.28 -8.52 -9.01
C SER A 12 6.70 -7.17 -9.65
N PHE A 13 6.75 -7.09 -10.99
CA PHE A 13 7.21 -5.92 -11.74
C PHE A 13 6.15 -4.83 -11.94
N ASN A 14 5.01 -4.88 -11.23
CA ASN A 14 4.00 -3.83 -11.36
C ASN A 14 4.37 -2.59 -10.52
N ARG A 15 3.55 -1.53 -10.65
CA ARG A 15 3.78 -0.25 -9.95
C ARG A 15 3.88 -0.38 -8.41
N TYR A 16 3.25 -1.40 -7.83
CA TYR A 16 3.26 -1.63 -6.38
C TYR A 16 4.50 -2.40 -5.93
N GLY A 17 5.16 -3.14 -6.83
CA GLY A 17 6.45 -3.75 -6.55
C GLY A 17 7.51 -2.71 -6.22
N TYR A 18 7.56 -1.62 -6.99
CA TYR A 18 8.42 -0.48 -6.68
C TYR A 18 8.11 0.11 -5.30
N SER A 19 6.82 0.42 -5.03
CA SER A 19 6.42 1.02 -3.76
C SER A 19 6.74 0.12 -2.57
N TYR A 20 6.53 -1.20 -2.71
CA TYR A 20 6.89 -2.18 -1.69
C TYR A 20 8.39 -2.13 -1.36
N GLU A 21 9.28 -2.11 -2.35
CA GLU A 21 10.72 -2.04 -2.09
C GLU A 21 11.13 -0.76 -1.37
N VAL A 22 10.55 0.38 -1.78
CA VAL A 22 10.80 1.66 -1.13
C VAL A 22 10.34 1.63 0.33
N LEU A 23 9.13 1.12 0.60
CA LEU A 23 8.59 0.99 1.96
C LEU A 23 9.44 0.02 2.79
N ARG A 24 9.83 -1.12 2.23
CA ARG A 24 10.66 -2.14 2.89
C ARG A 24 12.03 -1.61 3.28
N GLN A 25 12.68 -0.82 2.42
CA GLN A 25 14.00 -0.23 2.69
C GLN A 25 13.96 0.82 3.82
N ASN A 26 12.79 1.43 4.05
CA ASN A 26 12.60 2.46 5.07
C ASN A 26 11.81 1.94 6.29
N TYR A 27 11.70 0.62 6.43
CA TYR A 27 10.91 -0.03 7.49
C TYR A 27 11.54 0.15 8.89
N PRO A 28 10.74 0.29 9.98
CA PRO A 28 9.28 0.34 10.00
C PRO A 28 8.68 1.71 9.66
N ILE A 29 7.76 1.74 8.69
CA ILE A 29 6.84 2.86 8.51
C ILE A 29 5.60 2.60 9.36
N ASN A 30 5.41 3.44 10.38
CA ASN A 30 4.19 3.37 11.19
C ASN A 30 2.96 3.62 10.33
N THR A 31 2.89 4.77 9.63
CA THR A 31 1.70 5.17 8.85
C THR A 31 2.02 5.45 7.40
N HIS A 32 1.24 4.87 6.49
CA HIS A 32 1.29 5.19 5.06
C HIS A 32 0.03 5.91 4.60
N LEU A 33 0.19 6.99 3.85
CA LEU A 33 -0.90 7.74 3.24
C LEU A 33 -0.88 7.50 1.72
N ASP A 34 -1.99 7.04 1.17
CA ASP A 34 -2.15 6.75 -0.26
C ASP A 34 -3.26 7.62 -0.86
N PHE A 35 -2.93 8.39 -1.88
CA PHE A 35 -3.84 9.29 -2.59
C PHE A 35 -4.31 8.64 -3.90
N GLY A 36 -5.63 8.64 -4.13
CA GLY A 36 -6.22 7.83 -5.20
C GLY A 36 -6.18 6.34 -4.84
N ALA A 37 -6.39 6.02 -3.56
CA ALA A 37 -6.26 4.67 -3.02
C ALA A 37 -7.25 3.66 -3.63
N GLY A 38 -8.27 4.13 -4.36
CA GLY A 38 -9.35 3.29 -4.83
C GLY A 38 -9.95 2.52 -3.66
N THR A 39 -10.18 1.22 -3.84
CA THR A 39 -10.75 0.33 -2.82
C THR A 39 -9.84 0.09 -1.61
N GLY A 40 -8.60 0.61 -1.61
CA GLY A 40 -7.64 0.43 -0.50
C GLY A 40 -7.00 -0.97 -0.44
N GLU A 41 -7.23 -1.84 -1.42
CA GLU A 41 -6.68 -3.21 -1.49
C GLU A 41 -5.15 -3.23 -1.37
N ILE A 42 -4.49 -2.25 -1.97
CA ILE A 42 -3.03 -2.14 -1.96
C ILE A 42 -2.51 -1.75 -0.59
N ILE A 43 -3.16 -0.80 0.08
CA ILE A 43 -2.83 -0.42 1.45
C ILE A 43 -2.95 -1.63 2.37
N ASN A 44 -4.04 -2.40 2.26
CA ASN A 44 -4.19 -3.62 3.04
C ASN A 44 -3.09 -4.65 2.72
N SER A 45 -2.74 -4.80 1.45
CA SER A 45 -1.67 -5.72 1.03
C SER A 45 -0.32 -5.32 1.64
N PHE A 46 0.04 -4.03 1.62
CA PHE A 46 1.25 -3.53 2.26
C PHE A 46 1.28 -3.80 3.78
N ARG A 47 0.14 -3.64 4.45
CA ARG A 47 0.01 -3.96 5.87
C ARG A 47 0.18 -5.45 6.14
N VAL A 48 -0.46 -6.31 5.34
CA VAL A 48 -0.35 -7.79 5.46
C VAL A 48 1.08 -8.26 5.18
N CYS A 49 1.77 -7.65 4.22
CA CYS A 49 3.19 -7.91 3.97
C CYS A 49 4.12 -7.31 5.04
N GLY A 50 3.57 -6.60 6.02
CA GLY A 50 4.31 -6.06 7.15
C GLY A 50 5.28 -4.94 6.77
N VAL A 51 5.09 -4.24 5.64
CA VAL A 51 5.93 -3.08 5.27
C VAL A 51 5.38 -1.75 5.79
N ILE A 52 4.15 -1.75 6.31
CA ILE A 52 3.52 -0.64 7.03
C ILE A 52 2.75 -1.20 8.22
N SER A 53 2.63 -0.44 9.31
CA SER A 53 1.79 -0.84 10.46
C SER A 53 0.32 -0.45 10.27
N GLN A 54 0.09 0.75 9.74
CA GLN A 54 -1.24 1.30 9.45
C GLN A 54 -1.23 2.08 8.14
N GLY A 55 -2.40 2.21 7.52
CA GLY A 55 -2.55 2.93 6.27
C GLY A 55 -3.84 3.72 6.18
N VAL A 56 -3.77 4.89 5.55
CA VAL A 56 -4.87 5.81 5.31
C VAL A 56 -5.01 5.98 3.80
N GLY A 57 -6.18 5.64 3.27
CA GLY A 57 -6.52 5.86 1.86
C GLY A 57 -7.39 7.10 1.69
N VAL A 58 -7.03 7.94 0.73
CA VAL A 58 -7.83 9.09 0.31
C VAL A 58 -8.22 8.90 -1.15
N ASP A 59 -9.50 9.03 -1.47
CA ASP A 59 -9.99 8.97 -2.83
C ASP A 59 -11.11 9.99 -3.03
N ILE A 60 -11.28 10.49 -4.25
CA ILE A 60 -12.33 11.46 -4.62
C ILE A 60 -13.65 10.75 -4.98
N SER A 61 -13.60 9.46 -5.29
CA SER A 61 -14.76 8.70 -5.71
C SER A 61 -15.62 8.31 -4.52
N ASP A 62 -16.77 8.97 -4.38
CA ASP A 62 -17.76 8.64 -3.35
C ASP A 62 -18.21 7.17 -3.41
N LYS A 63 -18.30 6.59 -4.61
CA LYS A 63 -18.66 5.17 -4.78
C LYS A 63 -17.64 4.24 -4.13
N VAL A 64 -16.37 4.59 -4.27
CA VAL A 64 -15.27 3.88 -3.66
C VAL A 64 -15.41 4.03 -2.15
N LEU A 65 -15.45 5.28 -1.63
CA LEU A 65 -15.61 5.64 -0.21
C LEU A 65 -16.80 4.97 0.51
N GLN A 66 -17.90 4.75 -0.20
CA GLN A 66 -19.11 4.10 0.34
C GLN A 66 -19.01 2.56 0.36
N GLY A 67 -18.11 1.98 -0.44
CA GLY A 67 -17.87 0.55 -0.47
C GLY A 67 -17.13 0.10 0.78
N LYS A 68 -17.86 -0.46 1.77
CA LYS A 68 -17.36 -1.16 2.99
C LYS A 68 -15.86 -0.95 3.29
N TYR A 69 -15.46 0.27 3.65
CA TYR A 69 -14.21 0.45 4.37
C TYR A 69 -14.42 -0.12 5.76
N LYS A 70 -14.14 -1.42 5.90
CA LYS A 70 -13.85 -1.96 7.21
C LYS A 70 -12.54 -1.31 7.63
N SER A 71 -12.58 -0.49 8.68
CA SER A 71 -11.37 -0.07 9.38
C SER A 71 -10.55 -1.34 9.62
N ILE A 72 -9.38 -1.42 8.97
CA ILE A 72 -8.50 -2.57 9.12
C ILE A 72 -7.65 -2.29 10.34
N THR A 73 -8.24 -2.58 11.50
CA THR A 73 -7.58 -2.50 12.81
C THR A 73 -6.71 -3.74 13.04
#